data_AF-A0A8R7QME0-F1
#
_entry.id   AF-A0A8R7QME0-F1
#
_cell.length_a   1.000
_cell.length_b   1.000
_cell.length_c   1.000
_cell.angle_alpha   90.00
_cell.angle_beta   90.00
_cell.angle_gamma   90.00
#
_symmetry.space_group_name_H-M   'P 1'
#
loop_
_entity.id
_entity.type
_entity.pdbx_description
1 polymer ?
#
loop_
_entity_poly.entity_id
_entity_poly.type
_entity_poly.pdbx_seq_one_letter_code
_entity_poly.pdbx_strand_id
1 'polypeptide(L)'
;MQLCRPSSTGPFRAGQSDQPGDGSVELSAHDAVHAWTSDIGLPNLENMGTYYSAGRDPLFYPHHNNIDRLWQAWCDIGTAHGYRGHVDFTDPDWLDSSFLFYDEESRMVRITVRDVLDTEKLQYRFDGVGTPWADGHPPTTPNVKGNTGSLKSVNIPGVPRRHGRERGGQTAGSATKLAREGGTGGGVGARWN
;
A
#
# COMPACT_ATOMS: atom_id res chain seq x y z
N MET A 1 -4.98 -0.23 0.30
CA MET A 1 -5.76 -1.17 1.17
C MET A 1 -4.81 -1.62 2.27
N GLN A 2 -4.96 -1.11 3.49
CA GLN A 2 -3.89 -1.16 4.49
C GLN A 2 -3.88 -2.49 5.28
N LEU A 3 -3.16 -3.50 4.78
CA LEU A 3 -2.89 -4.70 5.55
C LEU A 3 -1.64 -4.51 6.42
N CYS A 4 -1.79 -4.77 7.72
CA CYS A 4 -0.79 -4.62 8.79
C CYS A 4 -0.56 -3.18 9.31
N ARG A 5 -0.26 -3.05 10.61
CA ARG A 5 0.08 -1.80 11.31
C ARG A 5 1.58 -1.50 11.23
N PRO A 6 2.06 -0.55 10.41
CA PRO A 6 3.23 0.24 10.79
C PRO A 6 2.85 1.13 11.98
N SER A 7 3.75 1.28 12.94
CA SER A 7 3.61 2.19 14.08
C SER A 7 3.56 3.69 13.70
N SER A 8 3.39 4.03 12.42
CA SER A 8 3.47 5.39 11.86
C SER A 8 2.44 5.73 10.78
N THR A 9 1.46 4.87 10.47
CA THR A 9 0.48 5.12 9.39
C THR A 9 -0.94 5.10 9.96
N GLY A 10 -1.49 6.28 10.26
CA GLY A 10 -2.90 6.46 10.58
C GLY A 10 -3.75 6.48 9.30
N PRO A 11 -5.10 6.49 9.40
CA PRO A 11 -5.94 6.57 8.21
C PRO A 11 -5.73 7.89 7.49
N PHE A 12 -5.75 7.83 6.15
CA PHE A 12 -5.77 9.02 5.31
C PHE A 12 -7.10 9.75 5.49
N ARG A 13 -7.03 11.05 5.81
CA ARG A 13 -8.20 11.88 6.07
C ARG A 13 -8.36 12.94 4.99
N ALA A 14 -9.61 13.37 4.78
CA ALA A 14 -9.91 14.43 3.83
C ALA A 14 -9.09 15.70 4.14
N GLY A 15 -8.46 16.27 3.11
CA GLY A 15 -7.62 17.46 3.23
C GLY A 15 -6.17 17.19 3.63
N GLN A 16 -5.79 15.94 3.89
CA GLN A 16 -4.39 15.55 4.04
C GLN A 16 -3.71 15.42 2.68
N SER A 17 -2.43 15.79 2.62
CA SER A 17 -1.58 15.66 1.42
C SER A 17 -0.50 14.59 1.58
N ASP A 18 -0.25 14.18 2.82
CA ASP A 18 0.54 13.00 3.15
C ASP A 18 -0.30 11.76 2.86
N GLN A 19 0.16 10.92 1.94
CA GLN A 19 -0.30 9.54 1.83
C GLN A 19 0.36 8.79 3.01
N PRO A 20 -0.37 8.47 4.11
CA PRO A 20 0.17 7.61 5.13
C PRO A 20 0.50 6.30 4.44
N GLY A 21 1.79 5.95 4.42
CA GLY A 21 2.32 4.93 3.51
C GLY A 21 1.61 3.59 3.55
N ASP A 22 1.80 2.79 2.51
CA ASP A 22 0.98 1.63 2.19
C ASP A 22 1.11 0.43 3.15
N GLY A 23 0.15 -0.49 3.07
CA GLY A 23 0.17 -1.76 3.81
C GLY A 23 1.19 -2.78 3.27
N SER A 24 1.50 -3.82 4.04
CA SER A 24 2.48 -4.84 3.63
C SER A 24 2.05 -5.65 2.40
N VAL A 25 0.76 -6.00 2.30
CA VAL A 25 0.22 -6.75 1.16
C VAL A 25 0.15 -5.89 -0.10
N GLU A 26 -0.19 -4.60 0.05
CA GLU A 26 -0.20 -3.60 -1.02
C GLU A 26 1.17 -3.47 -1.68
N LEU A 27 2.23 -3.28 -0.87
CA LEU A 27 3.60 -3.10 -1.37
C LEU A 27 4.28 -4.34 -1.93
N SER A 28 3.77 -5.54 -1.65
CA SER A 28 4.47 -6.79 -1.96
C SER A 28 3.70 -7.63 -2.97
N ALA A 29 2.84 -8.53 -2.49
CA ALA A 29 2.16 -9.50 -3.34
C ALA A 29 1.19 -8.84 -4.33
N HIS A 30 0.56 -7.72 -3.96
CA HIS A 30 -0.30 -6.95 -4.85
C HIS A 30 0.52 -6.32 -5.99
N ASP A 31 1.48 -5.45 -5.68
CA ASP A 31 2.29 -4.75 -6.69
C ASP A 31 3.08 -5.72 -7.58
N ALA A 32 3.57 -6.83 -7.02
CA ALA A 32 4.30 -7.84 -7.78
C ALA A 32 3.43 -8.51 -8.85
N VAL A 33 2.15 -8.81 -8.55
CA VAL A 33 1.25 -9.42 -9.53
C VAL A 33 0.83 -8.42 -10.59
N HIS A 34 0.56 -7.17 -10.22
CA HIS A 34 0.31 -6.08 -11.18
C HIS A 34 1.47 -5.92 -12.16
N ALA A 35 2.71 -5.88 -11.66
CA ALA A 35 3.90 -5.78 -12.50
C ALA A 35 4.11 -7.04 -13.37
N TRP A 36 3.94 -8.23 -12.80
CA TRP A 36 4.19 -9.49 -13.52
C TRP A 36 3.20 -9.75 -14.66
N THR A 37 1.96 -9.26 -14.53
CA THR A 37 0.89 -9.44 -15.52
C THR A 37 0.78 -8.29 -16.51
N SER A 38 1.68 -7.31 -16.44
CA SER A 38 1.69 -6.15 -17.34
C SER A 38 2.23 -6.49 -18.74
N ASP A 39 1.81 -5.71 -19.75
CA ASP A 39 2.39 -5.81 -21.10
C ASP A 39 3.57 -4.85 -21.25
N ILE A 40 4.78 -5.40 -21.24
CA ILE A 40 6.03 -4.64 -21.42
C ILE A 40 6.19 -4.05 -22.84
N GLY A 41 5.34 -4.42 -23.80
CA GLY A 41 5.29 -3.85 -25.14
C GLY A 41 4.48 -2.54 -25.22
N LEU A 42 3.70 -2.22 -24.19
CA LEU A 42 2.88 -1.01 -24.14
C LEU A 42 3.57 0.13 -23.37
N PRO A 43 3.32 1.40 -23.75
CA PRO A 43 4.12 2.54 -23.29
C PRO A 43 4.03 2.80 -21.78
N ASN A 44 2.94 2.40 -21.12
CA ASN A 44 2.78 2.58 -19.67
C ASN A 44 2.49 1.26 -18.95
N LEU A 45 2.89 0.12 -19.53
CA LEU A 45 2.70 -1.21 -18.95
C LEU A 45 1.22 -1.60 -18.78
N GLU A 46 0.36 -1.11 -19.68
CA GLU A 46 -1.05 -1.48 -19.70
C GLU A 46 -1.23 -3.01 -19.87
N ASN A 47 -2.32 -3.63 -19.42
CA ASN A 47 -3.36 -3.06 -18.58
C ASN A 47 -3.00 -3.14 -17.09
N MET A 48 -2.61 -4.32 -16.60
CA MET A 48 -2.41 -4.59 -15.17
C MET A 48 -1.29 -3.78 -14.52
N GLY A 49 -0.27 -3.33 -15.26
CA GLY A 49 0.88 -2.63 -14.68
C GLY A 49 0.64 -1.18 -14.29
N THR A 50 -0.53 -0.61 -14.59
CA THR A 50 -0.85 0.79 -14.26
C THR A 50 -2.30 0.97 -13.85
N TYR A 51 -2.52 1.75 -12.77
CA TYR A 51 -3.81 1.83 -12.08
C TYR A 51 -4.96 2.32 -12.95
N TYR A 52 -4.70 3.21 -13.90
CA TYR A 52 -5.75 3.77 -14.75
C TYR A 52 -6.31 2.75 -15.77
N SER A 53 -5.55 1.70 -16.09
CA SER A 53 -5.95 0.67 -17.05
C SER A 53 -6.13 -0.71 -16.44
N ALA A 54 -5.67 -0.96 -15.21
CA ALA A 54 -5.69 -2.28 -14.60
C ALA A 54 -7.08 -2.93 -14.63
N GLY A 55 -8.13 -2.18 -14.29
CA GLY A 55 -9.52 -2.65 -14.33
C GLY A 55 -10.07 -2.98 -15.73
N ARG A 56 -9.34 -2.70 -16.81
CA ARG A 56 -9.71 -3.12 -18.18
C ARG A 56 -9.38 -4.59 -18.45
N ASP A 57 -8.47 -5.17 -17.67
CA ASP A 57 -8.13 -6.58 -17.73
C ASP A 57 -9.05 -7.38 -16.79
N PRO A 58 -9.80 -8.38 -17.29
CA PRO A 58 -10.62 -9.23 -16.43
C PRO A 58 -9.86 -9.93 -15.29
N LEU A 59 -8.53 -10.09 -15.40
CA LEU A 59 -7.67 -10.65 -14.34
C LEU A 59 -7.59 -9.77 -13.08
N PHE A 60 -7.87 -8.47 -13.21
CA PHE A 60 -7.90 -7.52 -12.10
C PHE A 60 -8.82 -7.98 -10.97
N TYR A 61 -10.04 -8.39 -11.30
CA TYR A 61 -11.06 -8.77 -10.32
C TYR A 61 -10.70 -10.04 -9.53
N PRO A 62 -10.32 -11.19 -10.12
CA PRO A 62 -9.89 -12.34 -9.35
C PRO A 62 -8.58 -12.09 -8.58
N HIS A 63 -7.68 -11.22 -9.08
CA HIS A 63 -6.52 -10.79 -8.30
C HIS A 63 -6.96 -10.07 -7.01
N HIS A 64 -7.79 -9.03 -7.12
CA HIS A 64 -8.30 -8.28 -5.97
C HIS A 64 -9.21 -9.11 -5.05
N ASN A 65 -9.95 -10.09 -5.58
CA ASN A 65 -10.69 -11.05 -4.76
C ASN A 65 -9.76 -11.87 -3.87
N ASN A 66 -8.59 -12.27 -4.36
CA ASN A 66 -7.61 -12.96 -3.53
C ASN A 66 -6.92 -12.02 -2.53
N ILE A 67 -6.75 -10.73 -2.87
CA ILE A 67 -6.28 -9.72 -1.90
C ILE A 67 -7.32 -9.52 -0.78
N ASP A 68 -8.61 -9.47 -1.10
CA ASP A 68 -9.70 -9.43 -0.12
C ASP A 68 -9.69 -10.68 0.78
N ARG A 69 -9.52 -11.86 0.19
CA ARG A 69 -9.36 -13.11 0.94
C ARG A 69 -8.17 -13.09 1.90
N LEU A 70 -7.07 -12.42 1.55
CA LEU A 70 -5.91 -12.30 2.45
C LEU A 70 -6.22 -11.47 3.70
N TRP A 71 -7.19 -10.54 3.64
CA TRP A 71 -7.70 -9.85 4.83
C TRP A 71 -8.33 -10.83 5.81
N GLN A 72 -9.24 -11.68 5.33
CA GLN A 72 -9.87 -12.71 6.15
C GLN A 72 -8.82 -13.70 6.70
N ALA A 73 -7.91 -14.17 5.85
CA ALA A 73 -6.85 -15.10 6.26
C ALA A 73 -5.93 -14.51 7.34
N TRP A 74 -5.65 -13.21 7.27
CA TRP A 74 -4.84 -12.51 8.28
C TRP A 74 -5.51 -12.52 9.66
N CYS A 75 -6.81 -12.21 9.73
CA CYS A 75 -7.62 -12.30 10.96
C CYS A 75 -7.67 -13.74 11.50
N ASP A 76 -7.92 -14.71 10.61
CA ASP A 76 -8.05 -16.13 10.99
C ASP A 76 -6.74 -16.70 11.54
N ILE A 77 -5.61 -16.42 10.89
CA ILE A 77 -4.28 -16.85 11.35
C ILE A 77 -3.96 -16.23 12.71
N GLY A 78 -4.29 -14.94 12.91
CA GLY A 78 -4.08 -14.29 14.19
C GLY A 78 -4.86 -14.96 15.31
N THR A 79 -6.13 -15.28 15.05
CA THR A 79 -6.99 -16.02 15.98
C THR A 79 -6.43 -17.42 16.27
N ALA A 80 -6.08 -18.18 15.22
CA ALA A 80 -5.54 -19.53 15.34
C ALA A 80 -4.23 -19.58 16.14
N HIS A 81 -3.38 -18.56 16.00
CA HIS A 81 -2.10 -18.47 16.70
C HIS A 81 -2.20 -17.72 18.05
N GLY A 82 -3.40 -17.30 18.47
CA GLY A 82 -3.61 -16.55 19.70
C GLY A 82 -3.01 -15.13 19.69
N TYR A 83 -2.68 -14.60 18.51
CA TYR A 83 -2.14 -13.26 18.32
C TYR A 83 -3.25 -12.21 18.24
N ARG A 84 -3.27 -11.28 19.20
CA ARG A 84 -4.33 -10.25 19.33
C ARG A 84 -4.14 -9.02 18.44
N GLY A 85 -3.07 -8.97 17.64
CA GLY A 85 -2.78 -7.83 16.77
C GLY A 85 -3.41 -7.90 15.38
N HIS A 86 -3.96 -9.06 14.97
CA HIS A 86 -4.67 -9.20 13.71
C HIS A 86 -6.16 -8.92 13.90
N VAL A 87 -6.49 -7.64 14.00
CA VAL A 87 -7.85 -7.15 14.20
C VAL A 87 -8.07 -5.92 13.32
N ASP A 88 -9.31 -5.72 12.89
CA ASP A 88 -9.69 -4.54 12.12
C ASP A 88 -9.37 -3.24 12.86
N PHE A 89 -9.21 -2.16 12.10
CA PHE A 89 -9.01 -0.85 12.69
C PHE A 89 -10.29 -0.37 13.39
N THR A 90 -10.11 0.28 14.53
CA THR A 90 -11.22 0.82 15.34
C THR A 90 -11.30 2.36 15.25
N ASP A 91 -10.48 2.99 14.41
CA ASP A 91 -10.47 4.44 14.23
C ASP A 91 -11.78 4.86 13.55
N PRO A 92 -12.60 5.75 14.16
CA PRO A 92 -13.86 6.18 13.58
C PRO A 92 -13.68 6.87 12.23
N ASP A 93 -12.59 7.62 12.02
CA ASP A 93 -12.35 8.29 10.74
C ASP A 93 -12.11 7.26 9.61
N TRP A 94 -11.51 6.11 9.95
CA TRP A 94 -11.38 5.00 9.01
C TRP A 94 -12.72 4.30 8.77
N LEU A 95 -13.45 3.99 9.84
CA LEU A 95 -14.71 3.25 9.77
C LEU A 95 -15.82 4.02 9.03
N ASP A 96 -15.86 5.33 9.21
CA ASP A 96 -16.88 6.22 8.64
C ASP A 96 -16.42 6.84 7.31
N SER A 97 -15.22 6.48 6.82
CA SER A 97 -14.80 6.78 5.45
C SER A 97 -15.79 6.17 4.47
N SER A 98 -16.24 6.97 3.50
CA SER A 98 -17.32 6.58 2.59
C SER A 98 -16.92 6.71 1.13
N PHE A 99 -17.51 5.82 0.32
CA PHE A 99 -17.27 5.72 -1.11
C PHE A 99 -18.61 5.67 -1.85
N LEU A 100 -18.60 6.09 -3.11
CA LEU A 100 -19.77 6.07 -4.00
C LEU A 100 -19.55 5.01 -5.08
N PHE A 101 -20.53 4.13 -5.25
CA PHE A 101 -20.55 3.10 -6.28
C PHE A 101 -21.88 3.11 -7.03
N TYR A 102 -21.89 2.51 -8.22
CA TYR A 102 -23.13 2.14 -8.89
C TYR A 102 -23.45 0.68 -8.54
N ASP A 103 -24.70 0.42 -8.16
CA ASP A 103 -25.21 -0.93 -7.94
C ASP A 103 -25.62 -1.60 -9.27
N GLU A 104 -26.10 -2.84 -9.20
CA GLU A 104 -26.55 -3.63 -10.35
C GLU A 104 -27.76 -3.02 -11.08
N GLU A 105 -28.52 -2.16 -10.40
CA GLU A 105 -29.65 -1.40 -10.95
C GLU A 105 -29.22 -0.02 -11.49
N SER A 106 -27.91 0.26 -11.56
CA SER A 106 -27.33 1.54 -11.97
C SER A 106 -27.71 2.72 -11.07
N ARG A 107 -28.00 2.47 -9.79
CA ARG A 107 -28.26 3.52 -8.80
C ARG A 107 -26.97 3.85 -8.08
N MET A 108 -26.77 5.14 -7.80
CA MET A 108 -25.63 5.59 -7.01
C MET A 108 -25.87 5.30 -5.53
N VAL A 109 -25.03 4.47 -4.93
CA VAL A 109 -25.09 4.09 -3.53
C VAL A 109 -23.84 4.58 -2.80
N ARG A 110 -24.01 4.96 -1.53
CA ARG A 110 -22.91 5.28 -0.62
C ARG A 110 -22.70 4.12 0.32
N ILE A 111 -21.47 3.66 0.44
CA ILE A 111 -21.05 2.66 1.42
C ILE A 111 -19.98 3.24 2.35
N THR A 112 -19.88 2.71 3.56
CA THR A 112 -18.79 3.01 4.49
C THR A 112 -17.87 1.81 4.67
N VAL A 113 -16.66 2.04 5.20
CA VAL A 113 -15.73 0.94 5.52
C VAL A 113 -16.36 -0.02 6.54
N ARG A 114 -17.07 0.50 7.54
CA ARG A 114 -17.77 -0.33 8.54
C ARG A 114 -18.74 -1.33 7.92
N ASP A 115 -19.41 -0.96 6.82
CA ASP A 115 -20.42 -1.80 6.18
C ASP A 115 -19.81 -3.05 5.52
N VAL A 116 -18.51 -3.03 5.21
CA VAL A 116 -17.84 -4.07 4.41
C VAL A 116 -16.89 -4.99 5.18
N LEU A 117 -16.72 -4.78 6.50
CA LEU A 117 -15.85 -5.63 7.33
C LEU A 117 -16.44 -7.01 7.63
N ASP A 118 -17.75 -7.16 7.45
CA ASP A 118 -18.51 -8.37 7.79
C ASP A 118 -19.03 -9.01 6.49
N THR A 119 -18.26 -9.96 5.96
CA THR A 119 -18.55 -10.62 4.68
C THR A 119 -19.84 -11.43 4.70
N GLU A 120 -20.27 -11.90 5.87
CA GLU A 120 -21.57 -12.58 6.05
C GLU A 120 -22.75 -11.61 5.82
N LYS A 121 -22.63 -10.34 6.24
CA LYS A 121 -23.62 -9.31 5.90
C LYS A 121 -23.63 -8.95 4.43
N LEU A 122 -22.46 -9.06 3.77
CA LEU A 122 -22.32 -8.92 2.33
C LEU A 122 -22.72 -10.19 1.55
N GLN A 123 -23.14 -11.24 2.27
CA GLN A 123 -23.67 -12.48 1.71
C GLN A 123 -22.68 -13.26 0.81
N TYR A 124 -21.37 -13.14 1.09
CA TYR A 124 -20.36 -13.97 0.45
C TYR A 124 -19.37 -14.55 1.46
N ARG A 125 -18.73 -15.64 1.06
CA ARG A 125 -17.64 -16.26 1.82
C ARG A 125 -16.61 -16.83 0.86
N PHE A 126 -15.38 -16.95 1.33
CA PHE A 126 -14.34 -17.65 0.61
C PHE A 126 -14.36 -19.14 0.92
N ASP A 127 -14.02 -19.96 -0.08
CA ASP A 127 -13.82 -21.38 0.15
C ASP A 127 -12.62 -21.63 1.07
N GLY A 128 -12.75 -22.66 1.91
CA GLY A 128 -11.73 -23.10 2.85
C GLY A 128 -10.56 -23.81 2.17
N VAL A 129 -9.82 -23.09 1.34
CA VAL A 129 -8.54 -23.56 0.80
C VAL A 129 -7.45 -23.24 1.83
N GLY A 130 -6.65 -24.24 2.18
CA GLY A 130 -5.65 -24.12 3.25
C GLY A 130 -4.65 -22.97 3.04
N THR A 131 -3.97 -22.58 4.11
CA THR A 131 -2.96 -21.50 4.14
C THR A 131 -1.57 -22.08 4.43
N PRO A 132 -0.96 -22.84 3.49
CA PRO A 132 0.32 -23.52 3.72
C PRO A 132 1.49 -22.56 4.00
N TRP A 133 1.33 -21.29 3.66
CA TRP A 133 2.30 -20.23 3.91
C TRP A 133 2.20 -19.63 5.32
N ALA A 134 1.16 -19.95 6.11
CA ALA A 134 0.96 -19.39 7.46
C ALA A 134 2.15 -19.69 8.39
N ASP A 135 2.76 -20.87 8.23
CA ASP A 135 3.95 -21.30 8.98
C ASP A 135 5.25 -21.15 8.18
N GLY A 136 5.21 -20.50 7.01
CA GLY A 136 6.31 -20.36 6.06
C GLY A 136 7.41 -19.36 6.47
N HIS A 137 7.77 -19.32 7.76
CA HIS A 137 8.82 -18.43 8.26
C HIS A 137 10.20 -18.93 7.81
N PRO A 138 11.14 -18.01 7.45
CA PRO A 138 12.50 -18.40 7.12
C PRO A 138 13.14 -19.18 8.28
N PRO A 139 13.88 -20.27 7.99
CA PRO A 139 14.58 -21.00 9.04
C PRO A 139 15.57 -20.08 9.74
N THR A 140 15.65 -20.19 11.07
CA THR A 140 16.68 -19.47 11.84
C THR A 140 18.06 -19.90 11.34
N THR A 141 18.90 -18.95 10.93
CA THR A 141 20.28 -19.24 10.56
C THR A 141 21.04 -19.78 11.78
N PRO A 142 21.57 -21.02 11.73
CA PRO A 142 22.36 -21.55 12.82
C PRO A 142 23.55 -20.65 13.11
N ASN A 143 23.82 -20.37 14.39
CA ASN A 143 24.92 -19.52 14.90
C ASN A 143 24.75 -17.99 14.85
N VAL A 144 23.58 -17.46 14.51
CA VAL A 144 23.26 -16.05 14.82
C VAL A 144 22.67 -15.98 16.23
N LYS A 145 23.52 -15.80 17.26
CA LYS A 145 23.02 -15.38 18.58
C LYS A 145 22.41 -13.99 18.38
N GLY A 146 21.11 -13.85 18.64
CA GLY A 146 20.44 -12.55 18.67
C GLY A 146 21.19 -11.63 19.64
N ASN A 147 22.03 -10.75 19.10
CA ASN A 147 22.79 -9.84 19.93
C ASN A 147 21.82 -8.75 20.40
N THR A 148 21.24 -8.93 21.59
CA THR A 148 20.54 -7.86 22.32
C THR A 148 21.52 -6.80 22.86
N GLY A 149 22.78 -6.81 22.40
CA GLY A 149 23.76 -5.76 22.65
C GLY A 149 23.55 -4.60 21.68
N SER A 150 23.28 -3.42 22.23
CA SER A 150 23.36 -2.14 21.51
C SER A 150 24.64 -2.11 20.66
N LEU A 151 24.50 -1.95 19.35
CA LEU A 151 25.62 -1.85 18.43
C LEU A 151 26.48 -0.64 18.86
N LYS A 152 27.74 -0.90 19.22
CA LYS A 152 28.68 0.19 19.52
C LYS A 152 28.88 1.02 18.26
N SER A 153 28.52 2.30 18.32
CA SER A 153 28.79 3.25 17.25
C SER A 153 30.30 3.29 16.97
N VAL A 154 30.71 2.93 15.75
CA VAL A 154 32.09 3.11 15.29
C VAL A 154 32.29 4.56 14.90
N ASN A 155 33.30 5.22 15.46
CA ASN A 155 33.67 6.58 15.09
C ASN A 155 34.62 6.51 13.89
N ILE A 156 34.13 6.90 12.71
CA ILE A 156 34.95 6.96 11.49
C ILE A 156 35.69 8.31 11.50
N PRO A 157 37.03 8.34 11.51
CA PRO A 157 37.78 9.59 11.44
C PRO A 157 37.44 10.36 10.17
N GLY A 158 36.97 11.61 10.31
CA GLY A 158 36.66 12.50 9.20
C GLY A 158 35.17 12.70 8.88
N VAL A 159 34.25 12.01 9.57
CA VAL A 159 32.80 12.24 9.42
C VAL A 159 32.28 13.04 10.62
N PRO A 160 31.82 14.29 10.46
CA PRO A 160 31.26 15.07 11.56
C PRO A 160 30.00 14.40 12.10
N ARG A 161 29.93 14.18 13.42
CA ARG A 161 28.73 13.68 14.08
C ARG A 161 27.62 14.74 13.94
N ARG A 162 26.57 14.43 13.19
CA ARG A 162 25.39 15.30 13.10
C ARG A 162 24.80 15.44 14.51
N HIS A 163 24.87 16.66 15.05
CA HIS A 163 24.11 17.03 16.23
C HIS A 163 22.62 16.87 15.91
N GLY A 164 21.88 16.22 16.81
CA GLY A 164 20.43 16.09 16.72
C GLY A 164 19.82 17.48 16.58
N ARG A 165 19.08 17.69 15.49
CA ARG A 165 18.35 18.94 15.25
C ARG A 165 16.88 18.68 15.52
N GLU A 166 16.37 19.50 16.43
CA GLU A 166 15.00 19.61 16.88
C GLU A 166 14.00 19.80 15.73
N ARG A 167 12.74 19.49 16.06
CA ARG A 167 11.52 19.74 15.28
C ARG A 167 11.54 21.11 14.59
N GLY A 168 11.34 21.09 13.27
CA GLY A 168 11.04 22.26 12.46
C GLY A 168 10.71 21.78 11.06
N GLY A 169 9.44 21.85 10.68
CA GLY A 169 8.97 21.44 9.36
C GLY A 169 9.53 22.32 8.25
N GLN A 170 9.70 21.71 7.06
CA GLN A 170 9.55 22.35 5.74
C GLN A 170 9.75 21.29 4.64
N THR A 171 8.65 21.01 3.96
CA THR A 171 8.46 20.64 2.54
C THR A 171 9.70 20.21 1.73
N ALA A 172 9.72 18.96 1.28
CA ALA A 172 10.61 18.48 0.22
C ALA A 172 9.84 18.39 -1.11
N GLY A 173 10.09 19.35 -2.00
CA GLY A 173 9.87 19.17 -3.43
C GLY A 173 10.95 18.22 -3.97
N SER A 174 10.52 17.18 -4.69
CA SER A 174 11.41 16.24 -5.37
C SER A 174 12.06 16.91 -6.58
N ALA A 175 13.38 16.77 -6.68
CA ALA A 175 14.16 17.24 -7.82
C ALA A 175 14.51 16.05 -8.73
N THR A 176 14.11 16.14 -9.99
CA THR A 176 14.77 15.42 -11.08
C THR A 176 15.25 16.43 -12.11
N LYS A 177 16.57 16.54 -12.23
CA LYS A 177 17.29 17.34 -13.23
C LYS A 177 18.03 16.38 -14.17
N LEU A 178 17.72 16.45 -15.46
CA LEU A 178 18.57 16.06 -16.61
C LEU A 178 18.10 16.94 -17.77
N ALA A 179 18.72 18.10 -18.01
CA ALA A 179 19.92 18.34 -18.84
C ALA A 179 19.73 18.06 -20.34
N ARG A 180 19.50 19.11 -21.15
CA ARG A 180 20.43 19.52 -22.23
C ARG A 180 20.08 20.89 -22.80
N GLU A 181 21.12 21.56 -23.30
CA GLU A 181 21.27 22.97 -23.63
C GLU A 181 20.68 23.39 -24.99
N GLY A 182 20.43 24.70 -25.12
CA GLY A 182 20.80 25.46 -26.33
C GLY A 182 19.67 26.20 -27.06
N GLY A 183 19.78 27.53 -27.15
CA GLY A 183 19.33 28.28 -28.34
C GLY A 183 18.13 29.22 -28.20
N THR A 184 18.42 30.45 -27.76
CA THR A 184 17.88 31.76 -28.22
C THR A 184 16.67 31.83 -29.17
N GLY A 185 15.66 32.64 -28.79
CA GLY A 185 14.97 33.57 -29.73
C GLY A 185 13.44 33.51 -29.81
N GLY A 186 12.77 34.64 -29.49
CA GLY A 186 11.40 35.05 -29.91
C GLY A 186 10.23 34.17 -29.41
N GLY A 187 9.25 34.63 -28.62
CA GLY A 187 8.44 35.82 -28.81
C GLY A 187 7.45 35.62 -29.97
N VAL A 188 6.26 35.03 -29.72
CA VAL A 188 4.87 35.38 -30.16
C VAL A 188 3.93 34.28 -29.60
N GLY A 189 2.74 34.65 -29.12
CA GLY A 189 1.77 33.73 -28.51
C GLY A 189 0.74 33.08 -29.45
N ALA A 190 -0.06 32.17 -28.88
CA ALA A 190 -1.37 31.70 -29.35
C ALA A 190 -2.04 30.98 -28.15
N ARG A 191 -3.16 31.48 -27.61
CA ARG A 191 -4.57 31.21 -27.98
C ARG A 191 -4.93 29.72 -28.01
N TRP A 192 -5.74 29.36 -27.01
CA TRP A 192 -6.49 28.12 -26.86
C TRP A 192 -7.58 27.99 -27.92
N ASN A 193 -7.74 26.78 -28.45
CA ASN A 193 -9.01 26.14 -28.79
C ASN A 193 -8.89 24.68 -28.37
#